data_AF-A0A3D5BE49-F1
#
_entry.id   AF-A0A3D5BE49-F1
#
_cell.length_a   1.000
_cell.length_b   1.000
_cell.length_c   1.000
_cell.angle_alpha   90.00
_cell.angle_beta   90.00
_cell.angle_gamma   90.00
#
_symmetry.space_group_name_H-M   'P 1'
#
loop_
_entity.id
_entity.type
_entity.pdbx_description
1 polymer ?
#
loop_
_entity_poly.entity_id
_entity_poly.type
_entity_poly.pdbx_seq_one_letter_code
_entity_poly.pdbx_strand_id
1 'polypeptide(L)'
;MKKSLYLCLIAGLLVTSNLKAEDSEEVVYSTEGYCVLANEGVSDDYLKAYVKKLGSKPSTKVCNSFKEVVAESRPKDWDYPAGRVYPGSVIRLSPSQVALLKSLKKAEQ
;
A
#
# COMPACT_ATOMS: atom_id res chain seq x y z
N MET A 1 -22.91 32.70 60.26
CA MET A 1 -23.09 31.54 59.37
C MET A 1 -22.78 31.95 57.94
N LYS A 2 -21.55 31.72 57.45
CA LYS A 2 -21.17 31.96 56.06
C LYS A 2 -20.72 30.62 55.48
N LYS A 3 -21.52 30.08 54.56
CA LYS A 3 -21.30 28.80 53.88
C LYS A 3 -20.11 28.98 52.92
N SER A 4 -18.94 28.45 53.29
CA SER A 4 -17.82 28.29 52.36
C SER A 4 -17.91 26.87 51.79
N LEU A 5 -18.48 26.76 50.59
CA LEU A 5 -18.56 25.48 49.88
C LEU A 5 -18.59 25.74 48.37
N TYR A 6 -17.53 26.37 47.86
CA TYR A 6 -17.29 26.50 46.42
C TYR A 6 -15.79 26.50 46.16
N LEU A 7 -15.17 25.32 46.26
CA LEU A 7 -13.79 25.13 45.80
C LEU A 7 -13.47 23.65 45.51
N CYS A 8 -14.43 22.90 44.97
CA CYS A 8 -14.20 21.52 44.49
C CYS A 8 -14.88 21.19 43.15
N LEU A 9 -15.29 22.18 42.36
CA LEU A 9 -15.84 21.96 41.01
C LEU A 9 -14.99 22.64 39.93
N ILE A 10 -13.67 22.62 40.11
CA ILE A 10 -12.69 22.62 39.01
C ILE A 10 -12.41 21.16 38.61
N ALA A 11 -13.45 20.33 38.59
CA ALA A 11 -13.46 19.00 37.99
C ALA A 11 -14.07 19.09 36.57
N GLY A 12 -13.86 20.24 35.92
CA GLY A 12 -14.26 20.47 34.55
C GLY A 12 -13.25 19.84 33.60
N LEU A 13 -13.70 18.79 32.91
CA LEU A 13 -13.16 18.33 31.65
C LEU A 13 -11.66 17.99 31.64
N LEU A 14 -11.29 16.90 32.31
CA LEU A 14 -10.33 15.99 31.70
C LEU A 14 -11.07 15.15 30.66
N VAL A 15 -11.45 15.79 29.55
CA VAL A 15 -11.73 15.08 28.31
C VAL A 15 -10.37 14.52 27.89
N THR A 16 -10.10 13.29 28.29
CA THR A 16 -9.08 12.49 27.63
C THR A 16 -9.59 12.28 26.21
N SER A 17 -9.24 13.22 25.33
CA SER A 17 -9.18 12.93 23.92
C SER A 17 -8.25 11.74 23.79
N ASN A 18 -8.84 10.55 23.67
CA ASN A 18 -8.20 9.41 23.07
C ASN A 18 -7.84 9.87 21.65
N LEU A 19 -6.73 10.58 21.54
CA LEU A 19 -5.97 10.71 20.32
C LEU A 19 -5.66 9.26 19.97
N LYS A 20 -6.51 8.68 19.12
CA LYS A 20 -6.12 7.58 18.27
C LYS A 20 -4.89 8.14 17.56
N ALA A 21 -3.71 7.74 18.04
CA ALA A 21 -2.54 7.72 17.20
C ALA A 21 -2.95 6.82 16.04
N GLU A 22 -3.47 7.44 14.99
CA GLU A 22 -3.49 6.85 13.67
C GLU A 22 -2.01 6.58 13.44
N ASP A 23 -1.62 5.32 13.62
CA ASP A 23 -0.33 4.78 13.22
C ASP A 23 -0.30 4.95 11.70
N SER A 24 -0.03 6.18 11.26
CA SER A 24 0.14 6.51 9.87
C SER A 24 1.43 5.80 9.50
N GLU A 25 1.31 4.56 9.01
CA GLU A 25 2.43 3.78 8.52
C GLU A 25 3.28 4.72 7.66
N GLU A 26 4.47 5.07 8.17
CA GLU A 26 5.33 6.03 7.50
C GLU A 26 5.71 5.42 6.15
N VAL A 27 5.09 5.90 5.08
CA VAL A 27 5.32 5.37 3.74
C VAL A 27 6.76 5.69 3.36
N VAL A 28 7.62 4.67 3.41
CA VAL A 28 9.03 4.80 3.02
C VAL A 28 9.13 4.89 1.49
N TYR A 29 9.66 6.00 1.00
CA TYR A 29 9.91 6.20 -0.43
C TYR A 29 11.34 5.77 -0.75
N SER A 30 11.50 4.79 -1.65
CA SER A 30 12.80 4.24 -2.01
C SER A 30 13.01 4.21 -3.52
N THR A 31 14.28 4.12 -3.94
CA THR A 31 14.65 3.99 -5.35
C THR A 31 14.12 2.68 -5.92
N GLU A 32 14.20 1.61 -5.13
CA GLU A 32 13.66 0.28 -5.44
C GLU A 32 12.16 0.38 -5.71
N GLY A 33 11.41 0.99 -4.78
CA GLY A 33 9.96 1.14 -4.88
C GLY A 33 9.56 1.92 -6.13
N TYR A 34 10.23 3.04 -6.41
CA TYR A 34 10.02 3.80 -7.65
C TYR A 34 10.25 2.95 -8.89
N CYS A 35 11.37 2.22 -8.96
CA CYS A 35 11.73 1.45 -10.15
C CYS A 35 10.82 0.25 -10.38
N VAL A 36 10.35 -0.41 -9.32
CA VAL A 36 9.31 -1.45 -9.42
C VAL A 36 8.06 -0.86 -10.04
N LEU A 37 7.54 0.22 -9.46
CA LEU A 37 6.32 0.89 -9.93
C LEU A 37 6.46 1.38 -11.37
N ALA A 38 7.56 2.02 -11.74
CA ALA A 38 7.80 2.46 -13.10
C ALA A 38 7.80 1.30 -14.11
N ASN A 39 8.31 0.13 -13.73
CA ASN A 39 8.27 -1.08 -14.56
C ASN A 39 6.88 -1.74 -14.63
N GLU A 40 5.99 -1.51 -13.65
CA GLU A 40 4.60 -1.99 -13.65
C GLU A 40 3.67 -1.09 -14.49
N GLY A 41 4.16 0.05 -15.00
CA GLY A 41 3.37 0.94 -15.85
C GLY A 41 2.30 1.72 -15.09
N VAL A 42 2.53 2.05 -13.81
CA VAL A 42 1.67 3.03 -13.10
C VAL A 42 1.71 4.39 -13.77
N SER A 43 0.70 5.23 -13.50
CA SER A 43 0.56 6.52 -14.15
C SER A 43 1.75 7.46 -13.92
N ASP A 44 2.07 8.25 -14.94
CA ASP A 44 3.14 9.25 -14.87
C ASP A 44 2.94 10.25 -13.73
N ASP A 45 1.70 10.60 -13.41
CA ASP A 45 1.39 11.54 -12.35
C ASP A 45 1.68 10.95 -10.96
N TYR A 46 1.43 9.66 -10.77
CA TYR A 46 1.83 8.95 -9.56
C TYR A 46 3.37 8.93 -9.43
N LEU A 47 4.07 8.60 -10.51
CA LEU A 47 5.54 8.57 -10.54
C LEU A 47 6.14 9.96 -10.28
N LYS A 48 5.55 11.04 -10.80
CA LYS A 48 5.96 12.42 -10.49
C LYS A 48 5.81 12.75 -9.01
N ALA A 49 4.68 12.38 -8.40
CA ALA A 49 4.46 12.58 -6.97
C ALA A 49 5.47 11.80 -6.13
N TYR A 50 5.78 10.56 -6.52
CA TYR A 50 6.79 9.73 -5.87
C TYR A 50 8.19 10.37 -5.93
N VAL A 51 8.62 10.85 -7.10
CA VAL A 51 9.91 11.54 -7.27
C VAL A 51 10.02 12.76 -6.37
N LYS A 52 8.92 13.50 -6.17
CA LYS A 52 8.88 14.66 -5.27
C LYS A 52 9.18 14.29 -3.82
N LYS A 53 8.82 13.08 -3.39
CA LYS A 53 9.12 12.53 -2.06
C LYS A 53 10.53 11.94 -1.99
N LEU A 54 10.99 11.30 -3.07
CA LEU A 54 12.32 10.69 -3.18
C LEU A 54 13.44 11.73 -3.35
N GLY A 55 13.12 12.94 -3.81
CA GLY A 55 14.06 14.05 -4.02
C GLY A 55 14.82 14.00 -5.35
N SER A 56 14.89 12.84 -6.01
CA SER A 56 15.47 12.71 -7.35
C SER A 56 14.80 11.59 -8.13
N LYS A 57 14.83 11.70 -9.47
CA LYS A 57 14.33 10.66 -10.36
C LYS A 57 15.44 9.63 -10.62
N PRO A 58 15.22 8.33 -10.31
CA PRO A 58 16.14 7.28 -10.69
C PRO A 58 16.33 7.19 -12.20
N SER A 59 17.56 6.90 -12.64
CA SER A 59 17.86 6.75 -14.06
C SER A 59 17.26 5.46 -14.63
N THR A 60 17.03 5.43 -15.95
CA THR A 60 16.59 4.22 -16.66
C THR A 60 17.54 3.04 -16.45
N LYS A 61 18.85 3.29 -16.36
CA LYS A 61 19.86 2.25 -16.09
C LYS A 61 19.65 1.61 -14.71
N VAL A 62 19.38 2.43 -13.69
CA VAL A 62 19.07 1.96 -12.33
C VAL A 62 17.75 1.17 -12.34
N CYS A 63 16.70 1.65 -12.98
CA CYS A 63 15.44 0.90 -12.99
C CYS A 63 15.49 -0.40 -13.81
N ASN A 64 16.39 -0.49 -14.78
CA ASN A 64 16.62 -1.72 -15.51
C ASN A 64 17.29 -2.81 -14.66
N SER A 65 18.17 -2.46 -13.70
CA SER A 65 18.78 -3.48 -12.82
C SER A 65 17.78 -4.15 -11.88
N PHE A 66 16.62 -3.53 -11.65
CA PHE A 66 15.55 -4.13 -10.85
C PHE A 66 14.62 -5.07 -11.64
N LYS A 67 14.71 -5.09 -12.98
CA LYS A 67 13.83 -5.95 -13.79
C LYS A 67 14.03 -7.44 -13.49
N GLU A 68 15.27 -7.87 -13.33
CA GLU A 68 15.60 -9.27 -13.04
C GLU A 68 15.11 -9.67 -11.66
N VAL A 69 15.40 -8.88 -10.62
CA VAL A 69 14.94 -9.11 -9.24
C VAL A 69 13.41 -9.24 -9.17
N VAL A 70 12.72 -8.36 -9.90
CA VAL A 70 11.27 -8.37 -9.96
C VAL A 70 10.74 -9.57 -10.75
N ALA A 71 11.37 -9.94 -11.87
CA ALA A 71 10.99 -11.11 -12.64
C ALA A 71 11.18 -12.43 -11.86
N GLU A 72 12.19 -12.51 -11.01
CA GLU A 72 12.46 -13.69 -10.17
C GLU A 72 11.49 -13.81 -8.99
N SER A 73 11.12 -12.68 -8.38
CA SER A 73 10.23 -12.64 -7.20
C SER A 73 8.75 -12.68 -7.56
N ARG A 74 8.37 -12.29 -8.78
CA ARG A 74 6.99 -12.33 -9.25
C ARG A 74 6.54 -13.78 -9.50
N PRO A 75 5.37 -14.18 -9.00
CA PRO A 75 4.69 -15.40 -9.43
C PRO A 75 4.45 -15.35 -10.93
N LYS A 76 4.83 -16.40 -11.64
CA LYS A 76 4.65 -16.50 -13.09
C LYS A 76 3.18 -16.69 -13.50
N ASP A 77 2.36 -17.17 -12.57
CA ASP A 77 0.93 -17.40 -12.78
C ASP A 77 0.09 -16.41 -11.95
N TRP A 78 -1.01 -15.96 -12.57
CA TRP A 78 -2.04 -15.17 -11.90
C TRP A 78 -2.75 -15.94 -10.78
N ASP A 79 -2.80 -17.28 -10.90
CA ASP A 79 -3.38 -18.20 -9.92
C ASP A 79 -2.35 -18.49 -8.82
N TYR A 80 -2.15 -17.52 -7.94
CA TYR A 80 -1.24 -17.66 -6.81
C TYR A 80 -1.71 -18.79 -5.87
N PRO A 81 -0.80 -19.60 -5.28
CA PRO A 81 -1.17 -20.83 -4.59
C PRO A 81 -2.28 -20.64 -3.57
N ALA A 82 -3.30 -21.50 -3.65
CA ALA A 82 -4.53 -21.49 -2.86
C ALA A 82 -5.48 -20.30 -3.11
N GLY A 83 -5.44 -19.69 -4.31
CA GLY A 83 -6.32 -18.57 -4.66
C GLY A 83 -6.09 -17.34 -3.79
N ARG A 84 -4.87 -17.21 -3.26
CA ARG A 84 -4.47 -16.07 -2.44
C ARG A 84 -4.27 -14.86 -3.35
N VAL A 85 -4.59 -13.69 -2.84
CA VAL A 85 -4.28 -12.43 -3.52
C VAL A 85 -2.77 -12.26 -3.62
N TYR A 86 -2.30 -11.66 -4.70
CA TYR A 86 -0.88 -11.27 -4.80
C TYR A 86 -0.56 -10.30 -3.65
N PRO A 87 0.57 -10.45 -2.94
CA PRO A 87 0.96 -9.52 -1.89
C PRO A 87 0.90 -8.07 -2.37
N GLY A 88 0.16 -7.22 -1.65
CA GLY A 88 -0.06 -5.81 -2.01
C GLY A 88 -1.21 -5.55 -3.00
N SER A 89 -1.87 -6.58 -3.54
CA SER A 89 -3.09 -6.40 -4.32
C SER A 89 -4.32 -6.26 -3.42
N VAL A 90 -5.13 -5.23 -3.67
CA VAL A 90 -6.40 -4.98 -2.94
C VAL A 90 -7.56 -5.79 -3.57
N ILE A 91 -7.34 -6.39 -4.74
CA ILE A 91 -8.38 -7.02 -5.55
C ILE A 91 -8.33 -8.54 -5.37
N ARG A 92 -9.43 -9.11 -4.85
CA ARG A 92 -9.65 -10.55 -4.77
C ARG A 92 -10.61 -10.98 -5.87
N LEU A 93 -10.18 -11.91 -6.72
CA LEU A 93 -11.05 -12.53 -7.72
C LEU A 93 -12.07 -13.46 -7.04
N SER A 94 -13.32 -13.40 -7.48
CA SER A 94 -14.36 -14.33 -7.02
C SER A 94 -14.12 -15.74 -7.58
N PRO A 95 -14.65 -16.80 -6.95
CA PRO A 95 -14.52 -18.17 -7.45
C PRO A 95 -15.01 -18.34 -8.90
N SER A 96 -16.07 -17.62 -9.29
CA SER A 96 -16.59 -17.66 -10.67
C SER A 96 -15.67 -17.00 -11.67
N GLN A 97 -15.03 -15.88 -11.30
CA GLN A 97 -14.00 -15.22 -12.14
C GLN A 97 -12.78 -16.13 -12.32
N VAL A 98 -12.33 -16.78 -11.24
CA VAL A 98 -11.23 -17.76 -11.30
C VAL A 98 -11.59 -18.92 -12.24
N ALA A 99 -12.80 -19.47 -12.15
CA ALA A 99 -13.26 -20.55 -13.02
C ALA A 99 -13.31 -20.13 -14.50
N LEU A 100 -13.80 -18.92 -14.79
CA LEU A 100 -13.84 -18.35 -16.14
C LEU A 100 -12.42 -18.17 -16.71
N LEU A 101 -11.51 -17.57 -15.94
CA LEU A 101 -10.12 -17.37 -16.40
C LEU A 101 -9.43 -18.72 -16.67
N LYS A 102 -9.71 -19.75 -15.85
CA LYS A 102 -9.22 -21.11 -16.07
C LYS A 102 -9.80 -21.77 -17.32
N SER A 103 -11.08 -21.53 -17.64
CA SER A 103 -11.67 -22.09 -18.86
C SER A 103 -11.13 -21.43 -20.13
N LEU A 104 -10.87 -20.12 -20.10
CA LEU A 104 -10.26 -19.40 -21.21
C LEU A 104 -8.83 -19.89 -21.50
N LYS A 105 -7.98 -20.06 -20.47
CA LYS A 105 -6.61 -20.57 -20.62
C LYS A 105 -6.56 -21.97 -21.24
N LYS A 106 -7.56 -22.82 -20.96
CA LYS A 106 -7.67 -24.17 -21.56
C LYS A 106 -8.13 -24.15 -23.02
N ALA A 107 -8.84 -23.10 -23.45
CA ALA A 107 -9.35 -22.98 -24.81
C ALA A 107 -8.30 -22.44 -25.80
N GLU A 108 -7.23 -21.82 -25.30
CA GLU A 108 -6.11 -21.30 -26.10
C GLU A 108 -4.97 -22.33 -26.29
N GLN A 109 -5.09 -23.54 -25.71
CA GLN A 109 -4.18 -24.68 -25.89
C GLN A 109 -4.77 -25.71 -26.86
#